data_AF-A0A7J4KIA2-F1
#
_entry.id   AF-A0A7J4KIA2-F1
#
_cell.length_a   1.000
_cell.length_b   1.000
_cell.length_c   1.000
_cell.angle_alpha   90.00
_cell.angle_beta   90.00
_cell.angle_gamma   90.00
#
_symmetry.space_group_name_H-M   'P 1'
#
loop_
_entity.id
_entity.type
_entity.pdbx_description
1 polymer ?
#
loop_
_entity_poly.entity_id
_entity_poly.type
_entity_poly.pdbx_seq_one_letter_code
_entity_poly.pdbx_strand_id
1 'polypeptide(L)' 'MEHDLITTDELIGRTVTIIECTDPSWVHQTGLIIDETQQTFLIEIENKHKRIAKKNTTFAFEYHGE' A
#
# COMPACT_ATOMS: atom_id res chain seq x y z
N MET A 1 25.28 -10.32 2.58
CA MET A 1 23.98 -10.12 3.21
C MET A 1 23.19 -9.32 2.20
N GLU A 2 22.44 -10.04 1.36
CA GLU A 2 21.67 -9.49 0.25
C GLU A 2 20.58 -8.61 0.89
N HIS A 3 20.73 -7.29 0.81
CA HIS A 3 19.60 -6.40 1.01
C HIS A 3 18.85 -6.44 -0.32
N ASP A 4 17.83 -7.30 -0.39
CA ASP A 4 16.86 -7.27 -1.47
C ASP A 4 16.17 -5.91 -1.39
N LEU A 5 16.75 -4.95 -2.12
CA LEU A 5 16.19 -3.63 -2.33
C LEU A 5 14.97 -3.87 -3.19
N ILE A 6 13.85 -4.21 -2.55
CA ILE A 6 12.53 -4.22 -3.17
C ILE A 6 12.40 -2.85 -3.81
N THR A 7 12.65 -2.83 -5.12
CA THR A 7 12.63 -1.61 -5.90
C THR A 7 11.17 -1.18 -5.88
N THR A 8 10.94 0.11 -5.62
CA THR A 8 9.62 0.63 -5.22
C THR A 8 8.52 0.36 -6.27
N ASP A 9 8.94 -0.02 -7.48
CA ASP A 9 8.15 -0.51 -8.61
C ASP A 9 7.40 -1.84 -8.37
N GLU A 10 7.87 -2.71 -7.47
CA GLU A 10 7.26 -4.04 -7.25
C GLU A 10 5.96 -4.04 -6.45
N LEU A 11 5.58 -2.91 -5.84
CA LEU A 11 4.37 -2.83 -5.01
C LEU A 11 3.11 -2.57 -5.84
N ILE A 12 3.24 -2.03 -7.06
CA ILE A 12 2.12 -1.80 -7.96
C ILE A 12 1.56 -3.16 -8.42
N GLY A 13 0.24 -3.31 -8.36
CA GLY A 13 -0.45 -4.56 -8.62
C GLY A 13 -0.50 -5.51 -7.41
N ARG A 14 0.04 -5.12 -6.25
CA ARG A 14 -0.12 -5.89 -5.01
C ARG A 14 -1.33 -5.44 -4.20
N THR A 15 -1.96 -6.41 -3.56
CA THR A 15 -3.02 -6.17 -2.59
C THR A 15 -2.41 -5.71 -1.27
N VAL A 16 -3.00 -4.66 -0.68
CA VAL A 16 -2.54 -4.07 0.57
C VAL A 16 -3.72 -3.82 1.50
N THR A 17 -3.51 -4.07 2.79
CA THR A 17 -4.48 -3.78 3.84
C THR A 17 -3.96 -2.63 4.70
N ILE A 18 -4.81 -1.63 4.91
CA ILE A 18 -4.48 -0.48 5.75
C ILE A 18 -4.72 -0.88 7.21
N ILE A 19 -3.66 -0.97 8.00
CA ILE A 19 -3.75 -1.36 9.41
C ILE A 19 -4.03 -0.15 10.29
N GLU A 20 -3.37 0.97 9.99
CA GLU A 20 -3.52 2.20 10.76
C GLU A 20 -3.36 3.39 9.83
N CYS A 21 -4.20 4.41 9.98
CA CYS A 21 -4.21 5.60 9.15
C CYS A 21 -4.66 6.80 9.98
N THR A 22 -4.27 8.01 9.58
CA THR A 22 -4.74 9.26 10.19
C THR A 22 -6.27 9.40 10.08
N ASP A 23 -6.85 8.91 8.99
CA ASP A 23 -8.30 8.82 8.81
C ASP A 23 -8.77 7.40 9.19
N PRO A 24 -9.53 7.25 10.30
CA PRO A 24 -10.01 5.94 10.76
C PRO A 24 -11.00 5.29 9.79
N SER A 25 -11.61 6.05 8.87
CA SER A 25 -12.52 5.53 7.85
C SER A 25 -11.86 4.57 6.85
N TRP A 26 -10.53 4.58 6.76
CA TRP A 26 -9.77 3.70 5.84
C TRP A 26 -9.06 2.56 6.57
N VAL A 27 -9.07 2.56 7.90
CA VAL A 27 -8.44 1.51 8.70
C VAL A 27 -9.22 0.22 8.50
N HIS A 28 -8.50 -0.89 8.28
CA HIS A 28 -8.99 -2.21 7.88
C HIS A 28 -9.53 -2.33 6.45
N GLN A 29 -9.39 -1.30 5.62
CA GLN A 29 -9.73 -1.43 4.20
C GLN A 29 -8.59 -2.13 3.44
N THR A 30 -8.97 -3.05 2.57
CA THR A 30 -8.07 -3.73 1.65
C THR A 30 -8.30 -3.22 0.23
N GLY A 31 -7.22 -3.04 -0.53
CA GLY A 31 -7.30 -2.60 -1.91
C GLY A 31 -6.05 -2.93 -2.71
N LEU A 32 -6.12 -2.64 -4.00
CA LEU A 32 -5.03 -2.89 -4.95
C LEU A 32 -4.20 -1.62 -5.15
N ILE A 33 -2.89 -1.71 -5.03
CA ILE A 33 -2.00 -0.58 -5.34
C ILE A 33 -1.94 -0.42 -6.85
N ILE A 34 -2.37 0.72 -7.35
CA ILE A 34 -2.42 1.03 -8.79
C ILE A 34 -1.36 2.05 -9.20
N ASP A 35 -0.89 2.86 -8.26
CA ASP A 35 0.18 3.83 -8.49
C ASP A 35 0.95 4.04 -7.20
N GLU A 36 2.26 4.18 -7.32
CA GLU A 36 3.17 4.40 -6.21
C GLU A 36 3.94 5.69 -6.48
N THR A 37 3.94 6.58 -5.49
CA THR A 37 4.75 7.78 -5.50
C THR A 37 5.63 7.78 -4.27
N GLN A 38 6.73 8.54 -4.32
CA GLN A 38 7.70 8.64 -3.23
C GLN A 38 7.07 8.82 -1.83
N GLN A 39 5.95 9.53 -1.72
CA GLN A 39 5.29 9.85 -0.44
C GLN A 39 3.92 9.22 -0.26
N THR A 40 3.27 8.72 -1.33
CA THR A 40 1.87 8.26 -1.28
C THR A 40 1.65 7.02 -2.12
N PHE A 41 0.70 6.17 -1.71
CA PHE A 41 0.17 5.08 -2.52
C PHE A 41 -1.21 5.45 -3.03
N LEU A 42 -1.47 5.18 -4.30
CA LEU A 42 -2.82 5.15 -4.86
C LEU A 42 -3.33 3.72 -4.76
N ILE A 43 -4.41 3.54 -4.00
CA ILE A 43 -5.01 2.25 -3.72
C ILE A 43 -6.44 2.28 -4.27
N GLU A 44 -6.80 1.28 -5.07
CA GLU A 44 -8.17 1.04 -5.50
C GLU A 44 -8.90 0.19 -4.45
N ILE A 45 -9.93 0.76 -3.84
CA ILE A 45 -10.78 0.12 -2.84
C ILE A 45 -12.22 0.21 -3.36
N GLU A 46 -12.86 -0.92 -3.61
CA GLU A 46 -14.27 -0.98 -4.09
C GLU A 46 -14.55 -0.08 -5.32
N ASN A 47 -13.70 -0.16 -6.36
CA ASN A 47 -13.77 0.70 -7.56
C ASN A 47 -13.55 2.20 -7.31
N LYS A 48 -13.02 2.59 -6.14
CA LYS A 48 -12.63 3.98 -5.85
C LYS A 48 -11.13 4.09 -5.70
N HIS A 49 -10.53 5.07 -6.36
CA HIS A 49 -9.12 5.38 -6.22
C HIS A 49 -8.91 6.30 -5.02
N LYS A 50 -8.05 5.88 -4.10
CA LYS A 50 -7.73 6.62 -2.89
C LYS A 50 -6.23 6.79 -2.77
N ARG A 51 -5.80 8.05 -2.62
CA ARG A 51 -4.41 8.36 -2.33
C ARG A 51 -4.18 8.43 -0.84
N ILE A 52 -3.23 7.64 -0.33
CA ILE A 52 -2.91 7.55 1.10
C ILE A 52 -1.42 7.79 1.31
N ALA A 53 -1.09 8.62 2.31
CA ALA A 53 0.28 9.03 2.58
C ALA A 53 1.05 7.96 3.36
N LYS A 54 2.26 7.61 2.91
CA LYS A 54 3.11 6.60 3.57
C LYS A 54 3.52 6.99 4.98
N LYS A 55 3.71 8.28 5.21
CA LYS A 55 4.31 8.81 6.45
C LYS A 55 3.45 8.60 7.70
N ASN A 56 2.13 8.58 7.55
CA ASN A 56 1.18 8.49 8.68
C ASN A 56 0.22 7.31 8.50
N THR A 57 0.66 6.25 7.83
CA THR A 57 -0.18 5.09 7.54
C THR A 57 0.65 3.82 7.56
N THR A 58 0.15 2.82 8.27
CA THR A 58 0.72 1.49 8.34
C THR A 58 -0.01 0.61 7.34
N PHE A 59 0.75 0.02 6.43
CA PHE A 59 0.26 -0.87 5.39
C PHE A 59 0.77 -2.29 5.64
N ALA A 60 -0.12 -3.27 5.59
CA ALA A 60 0.22 -4.68 5.56
C ALA A 60 0.13 -5.18 4.12
N PHE A 61 1.24 -5.68 3.60
CA PHE A 61 1.35 -6.28 2.28
C PHE A 61 1.41 -7.79 2.43
N GLU A 62 0.65 -8.53 1.64
CA GLU A 62 0.88 -9.98 1.51
C GLU A 62 2.12 -10.19 0.64
N TYR A 63 3.23 -10.57 1.28
CA TYR A 63 4.43 -10.99 0.58
C TYR A 63 4.37 -12.52 0.38
N HIS A 64 3.92 -12.95 -0.79
CA HIS A 64 4.16 -14.31 -1.26
C HIS A 64 5.60 -14.40 -1.78
N GLY A 65 6.54 -14.58 -0.86
CA GLY A 65 7.91 -14.95 -1.21
C GLY A 65 7.93 -16.42 -1.61
N GLU A 66 8.30 -16.70 -2.87
CA GLU A 66 8.78 -18.01 -3.30
C GLU A 66 10.27 -18.16 -2.99
#